data_AF-A0A2N1Y218-F1
#
_entry.id   AF-A0A2N1Y218-F1
#
_cell.length_a   1.000
_cell.length_b   1.000
_cell.length_c   1.000
_cell.angle_alpha   90.00
_cell.angle_beta   90.00
_cell.angle_gamma   90.00
#
_symmetry.space_group_name_H-M   'P 1'
#
loop_
_entity.id
_entity.type
_entity.pdbx_description
1 polymer ?
#
loop_
_entity_poly.entity_id
_entity_poly.type
_entity_poly.pdbx_seq_one_letter_code
_entity_poly.pdbx_strand_id
1 'polypeptide(L)'
;MNLHAQHVGSGSEAGLILEGADLFVSRPAGLAVFSPAAPLCASIDASCPLFTKAGADFPLTVQAACWVSDGDADFSDNPVTPNFQQTPITLSAALLAPSPGVAGTLAIANAGVAAADAGSVTLNQQYSEVGVIRIDANAGNYLGTGDLLGSTLPLGRFSPDAGLSGPAGQPVHLHG
;
A
#
# COMPACT_ATOMS: atom_id res chain seq x y z
N MET A 1 24.04 3.09 6.32
CA MET A 1 25.26 2.39 6.80
C MET A 1 26.46 3.12 6.22
N ASN A 2 27.50 3.42 6.99
CA ASN A 2 28.71 4.00 6.41
C ASN A 2 29.62 2.87 5.93
N LEU A 3 29.89 2.85 4.63
CA LEU A 3 30.83 1.93 4.01
C LEU A 3 32.21 2.58 4.06
N HIS A 4 33.14 1.95 4.77
CA HIS A 4 34.54 2.39 4.84
C HIS A 4 35.40 1.51 3.94
N ALA A 5 36.28 2.13 3.16
CA ALA A 5 37.26 1.46 2.33
C ALA A 5 38.67 2.00 2.63
N GLN A 6 39.66 1.11 2.68
CA GLN A 6 41.07 1.46 2.83
C GLN A 6 41.88 0.76 1.76
N HIS A 7 42.72 1.53 1.07
CA HIS A 7 43.74 1.00 0.17
C HIS A 7 45.12 1.32 0.75
N VAL A 8 45.96 0.29 0.85
CA VAL A 8 47.37 0.40 1.25
C VAL A 8 48.23 0.10 0.04
N GLY A 9 48.96 1.11 -0.43
CA GLY A 9 49.77 1.05 -1.63
C GLY A 9 50.97 0.10 -1.49
N SER A 10 51.39 -0.45 -2.62
CA SER A 10 52.53 -1.38 -2.71
C SER A 10 53.45 -1.03 -3.89
N GLY A 11 54.67 -1.60 -3.93
CA GLY A 11 55.63 -1.29 -4.98
C GLY A 11 56.03 0.19 -4.98
N SER A 12 55.77 0.89 -6.08
CA SER A 12 56.02 2.34 -6.21
C SER A 12 55.16 3.21 -5.30
N GLU A 13 54.08 2.66 -4.73
CA GLU A 13 53.14 3.35 -3.84
C GLU A 13 53.29 2.90 -2.38
N ALA A 14 54.39 2.21 -2.03
CA ALA A 14 54.62 1.72 -0.69
C ALA A 14 54.54 2.85 0.36
N GLY A 15 53.64 2.71 1.33
CA GLY A 15 53.38 3.71 2.37
C GLY A 15 52.24 4.69 2.05
N LEU A 16 51.67 4.67 0.83
CA LEU A 16 50.45 5.40 0.51
C LEU A 16 49.25 4.72 1.20
N ILE A 17 48.43 5.51 1.89
CA ILE A 17 47.15 5.07 2.45
C ILE A 17 46.07 5.97 1.88
N LEU A 18 45.08 5.36 1.22
CA LEU A 18 43.87 6.04 0.77
C LEU A 18 42.69 5.52 1.59
N GLU A 19 41.99 6.44 2.24
CA GLU A 19 40.79 6.14 3.01
C GLU A 19 39.60 6.78 2.31
N GLY A 20 38.55 5.99 2.12
CA GLY A 20 37.27 6.43 1.57
C GLY A 20 36.14 6.04 2.51
N ALA A 21 35.12 6.88 2.59
CA ALA A 21 33.88 6.56 3.26
C ALA A 21 32.71 7.11 2.45
N ASP A 22 31.63 6.33 2.35
CA ASP A 22 30.40 6.78 1.73
C ASP A 22 29.17 6.21 2.46
N LEU A 23 28.02 6.87 2.30
CA LEU A 23 26.75 6.41 2.83
C LEU A 23 26.14 5.38 1.87
N PHE A 24 26.01 4.14 2.35
CA PHE A 24 25.24 3.11 1.68
C PHE A 24 23.82 3.03 2.25
N VAL A 25 22.82 3.18 1.36
CA VAL A 25 21.40 3.00 1.65
C VAL A 25 20.87 1.85 0.80
N SER A 26 20.32 0.83 1.45
CA SER A 26 19.50 -0.17 0.78
C SER A 26 18.05 0.28 0.82
N ARG A 27 17.46 0.52 -0.36
CA ARG A 27 16.07 0.95 -0.51
C ARG A 27 15.22 -0.19 -1.09
N PRO A 28 13.96 -0.35 -0.67
CA PRO A 28 13.01 -1.22 -1.34
C PRO A 28 12.79 -0.79 -2.80
N ALA A 29 12.33 -1.71 -3.64
CA ALA A 29 11.91 -1.41 -5.00
C ALA A 29 10.66 -0.51 -5.00
N GLY A 30 9.72 -0.82 -4.10
CA GLY A 30 8.47 -0.10 -3.88
C GLY A 30 7.74 -0.63 -2.66
N LEU A 31 6.55 -0.08 -2.40
CA LEU A 31 5.60 -0.65 -1.45
C LEU A 31 4.64 -1.59 -2.21
N ALA A 32 4.50 -2.80 -1.71
CA ALA A 32 3.37 -3.67 -2.02
C ALA A 32 2.22 -3.33 -1.07
N VAL A 33 1.07 -2.97 -1.62
CA VAL A 33 -0.14 -2.66 -0.85
C VAL A 33 -1.24 -3.58 -1.34
N PHE A 34 -1.80 -4.40 -0.47
CA PHE A 34 -2.82 -5.37 -0.89
C PHE A 34 -3.70 -5.81 0.26
N SER A 35 -4.88 -6.34 -0.08
CA SER A 35 -5.71 -7.08 0.85
C SER A 35 -5.81 -8.52 0.38
N PRO A 36 -5.30 -9.52 1.12
CA PRO A 36 -5.40 -10.93 0.71
C PRO A 36 -6.84 -11.42 0.52
N ALA A 37 -7.80 -10.75 1.17
CA ALA A 37 -9.22 -11.06 1.06
C ALA A 37 -9.89 -10.38 -0.15
N ALA A 38 -9.22 -9.42 -0.80
CA ALA A 38 -9.81 -8.72 -1.93
C ALA A 38 -9.91 -9.64 -3.16
N PRO A 39 -11.08 -9.67 -3.82
CA PRO A 39 -11.23 -10.41 -5.06
C PRO A 39 -10.48 -9.69 -6.18
N LEU A 40 -10.02 -10.46 -7.16
CA LEU A 40 -9.47 -9.91 -8.40
C LEU A 40 -10.59 -9.23 -9.21
N CYS A 41 -10.41 -7.94 -9.52
CA CYS A 41 -11.25 -7.24 -10.47
C CYS A 41 -10.67 -7.41 -11.89
N ALA A 42 -11.34 -8.17 -12.75
CA ALA A 42 -11.00 -8.21 -14.19
C ALA A 42 -11.43 -6.91 -14.92
N SER A 43 -12.36 -6.17 -14.33
CA SER A 43 -12.96 -4.93 -14.85
C SER A 43 -13.23 -3.98 -13.69
N ILE A 44 -13.30 -2.69 -13.98
CA ILE A 44 -13.56 -1.63 -12.99
C ILE A 44 -15.02 -1.19 -13.13
N ASP A 45 -15.95 -2.12 -12.88
CA ASP A 45 -17.39 -1.87 -12.98
C ASP A 45 -18.20 -2.80 -12.07
N ALA A 46 -19.51 -2.86 -12.28
CA ALA A 46 -20.43 -3.69 -11.49
C ALA A 46 -20.13 -5.20 -11.55
N SER A 47 -19.38 -5.67 -12.56
CA SER A 47 -18.94 -7.05 -12.70
C SER A 47 -17.72 -7.39 -11.84
N CYS A 48 -16.99 -6.40 -11.29
CA CYS A 48 -16.00 -6.72 -10.26
C CYS A 48 -16.70 -7.35 -9.04
N PRO A 49 -16.22 -8.50 -8.51
CA PRO A 49 -16.87 -9.18 -7.41
C PRO A 49 -17.05 -8.32 -6.16
N LEU A 50 -18.06 -8.65 -5.35
CA LEU A 50 -18.26 -8.07 -4.03
C LEU A 50 -17.04 -8.39 -3.17
N PHE A 51 -16.44 -7.36 -2.56
CA PHE A 51 -15.38 -7.54 -1.57
C PHE A 51 -15.95 -7.53 -0.15
N THR A 52 -16.49 -6.39 0.29
CA THR A 52 -17.07 -6.21 1.62
C THR A 52 -18.11 -5.09 1.61
N LYS A 53 -18.67 -4.73 2.76
CA LYS A 53 -19.58 -3.58 2.90
C LYS A 53 -18.79 -2.31 3.20
N ALA A 54 -19.30 -1.16 2.78
CA ALA A 54 -18.79 0.13 3.23
C ALA A 54 -18.86 0.21 4.77
N GLY A 55 -17.80 0.73 5.39
CA GLY A 55 -17.63 0.80 6.83
C GLY A 55 -17.24 -0.51 7.51
N ALA A 56 -17.22 -1.64 6.79
CA ALA A 56 -16.77 -2.90 7.36
C ALA A 56 -15.23 -2.97 7.40
N ASP A 57 -14.74 -3.66 8.42
CA ASP A 57 -13.33 -3.98 8.59
C ASP A 57 -12.81 -4.90 7.48
N PHE A 58 -11.62 -4.60 6.97
CA PHE A 58 -10.86 -5.49 6.09
C PHE A 58 -9.34 -5.38 6.35
N PRO A 59 -8.59 -6.48 6.17
CA PRO A 59 -7.15 -6.44 6.33
C PRO A 59 -6.50 -5.69 5.15
N LEU A 60 -5.60 -4.75 5.43
CA LEU A 60 -4.75 -4.10 4.43
C LEU A 60 -3.29 -4.28 4.82
N THR A 61 -2.52 -4.96 3.99
CA THR A 61 -1.09 -5.15 4.17
C THR A 61 -0.31 -4.08 3.41
N VAL A 62 0.65 -3.45 4.09
CA VAL A 62 1.67 -2.58 3.49
C VAL A 62 3.03 -3.23 3.75
N GLN A 63 3.72 -3.58 2.68
CA GLN A 63 4.97 -4.32 2.70
C GLN A 63 6.01 -3.61 1.85
N ALA A 64 7.24 -3.49 2.34
CA ALA A 64 8.35 -3.01 1.53
C ALA A 64 9.00 -4.16 0.76
N ALA A 65 8.89 -4.13 -0.57
CA ALA A 65 9.28 -5.23 -1.43
C ALA A 65 10.73 -5.12 -1.94
N CYS A 66 11.41 -6.26 -2.00
CA CYS A 66 12.65 -6.42 -2.74
C CYS A 66 12.40 -6.29 -4.24
N TRP A 67 13.42 -5.87 -4.97
CA TRP A 67 13.42 -6.00 -6.42
C TRP A 67 13.68 -7.46 -6.80
N VAL A 68 12.93 -7.98 -7.78
CA VAL A 68 13.11 -9.34 -8.32
C VAL A 68 13.39 -9.34 -9.81
N SER A 69 12.67 -8.51 -10.59
CA SER A 69 12.86 -8.44 -12.04
C SER A 69 12.49 -7.07 -12.62
N ASP A 70 13.00 -6.77 -13.82
CA ASP A 70 12.67 -5.55 -14.55
C ASP A 70 11.24 -5.60 -15.09
N GLY A 71 10.53 -4.47 -14.99
CA GLY A 71 9.16 -4.34 -15.49
C GLY A 71 8.10 -5.06 -14.64
N ASP A 72 8.49 -5.56 -13.47
CA ASP A 72 7.56 -6.09 -12.48
C ASP A 72 6.58 -5.01 -12.03
N ALA A 73 5.29 -5.32 -12.16
CA ALA A 73 4.17 -4.44 -11.85
C ALA A 73 3.40 -4.89 -10.60
N ASP A 74 3.73 -6.06 -10.04
CA ASP A 74 3.09 -6.61 -8.86
C ASP A 74 4.15 -6.97 -7.81
N PHE A 75 4.32 -6.08 -6.83
CA PHE A 75 5.29 -6.32 -5.76
C PHE A 75 4.75 -7.18 -4.61
N SER A 76 3.50 -7.63 -4.69
CA SER A 76 2.86 -8.37 -3.58
C SER A 76 3.40 -9.78 -3.38
N ASP A 77 4.02 -10.37 -4.41
CA ASP A 77 4.68 -11.68 -4.36
C ASP A 77 6.20 -11.60 -4.15
N ASN A 78 6.77 -10.39 -4.11
CA ASN A 78 8.19 -10.18 -3.92
C ASN A 78 8.63 -10.38 -2.46
N PRO A 79 9.89 -10.83 -2.22
CA PRO A 79 10.44 -10.94 -0.88
C PRO A 79 10.39 -9.62 -0.10
N VAL A 80 10.10 -9.68 1.19
CA VAL A 80 10.08 -8.50 2.07
C VAL A 80 11.50 -7.97 2.28
N THR A 81 11.65 -6.65 2.46
CA THR A 81 12.87 -6.01 2.98
C THR A 81 12.80 -5.92 4.51
N PRO A 82 13.39 -6.85 5.29
CA PRO A 82 13.03 -6.98 6.71
C PRO A 82 13.50 -5.83 7.60
N ASN A 83 14.49 -5.08 7.13
CA ASN A 83 15.06 -3.92 7.83
C ASN A 83 14.31 -2.61 7.52
N PHE A 84 13.31 -2.64 6.63
CA PHE A 84 12.55 -1.45 6.27
C PHE A 84 11.76 -0.93 7.49
N GLN A 85 11.92 0.36 7.74
CA GLN A 85 11.23 1.08 8.79
C GLN A 85 10.87 2.45 8.25
N GLN A 86 9.59 2.81 8.32
CA GLN A 86 9.13 4.13 7.89
C GLN A 86 7.83 4.48 8.60
N THR A 87 7.77 5.70 9.13
CA THR A 87 6.54 6.30 9.68
C THR A 87 6.62 7.82 9.47
N PRO A 88 5.56 8.47 8.95
CA PRO A 88 4.31 7.87 8.48
C PRO A 88 4.43 7.29 7.05
N ILE A 89 3.54 6.35 6.74
CA ILE A 89 3.18 5.97 5.37
C ILE A 89 1.74 6.46 5.15
N THR A 90 1.57 7.51 4.38
CA THR A 90 0.25 8.11 4.14
C THR A 90 -0.56 7.23 3.18
N LEU A 91 -1.81 6.95 3.56
CA LEU A 91 -2.76 6.16 2.79
C LEU A 91 -3.88 7.04 2.26
N SER A 92 -4.22 6.89 0.98
CA SER A 92 -5.34 7.59 0.35
C SER A 92 -6.16 6.65 -0.54
N ALA A 93 -7.47 6.84 -0.57
CA ALA A 93 -8.36 6.08 -1.45
C ALA A 93 -8.68 6.87 -2.73
N ALA A 94 -8.71 6.17 -3.85
CA ALA A 94 -9.23 6.66 -5.12
C ALA A 94 -10.44 5.80 -5.53
N LEU A 95 -11.56 6.45 -5.87
CA LEU A 95 -12.72 5.76 -6.43
C LEU A 95 -12.46 5.47 -7.91
N LEU A 96 -12.54 4.19 -8.29
CA LEU A 96 -12.36 3.76 -9.67
C LEU A 96 -13.71 3.53 -10.37
N ALA A 97 -14.71 3.01 -9.65
CA ALA A 97 -16.09 2.94 -10.12
C ALA A 97 -17.10 3.01 -8.96
N PRO A 98 -18.29 3.60 -9.16
CA PRO A 98 -18.76 4.23 -10.40
C PRO A 98 -18.03 5.55 -10.71
N SER A 99 -17.98 5.92 -11.99
CA SER A 99 -17.47 7.22 -12.45
C SER A 99 -18.55 7.92 -13.30
N PRO A 100 -18.89 9.19 -13.01
CA PRO A 100 -18.33 10.03 -11.95
C PRO A 100 -18.77 9.57 -10.54
N GLY A 101 -17.94 9.89 -9.55
CA GLY A 101 -18.21 9.61 -8.13
C GLY A 101 -17.17 10.31 -7.23
N VAL A 102 -17.34 10.17 -5.92
CA VAL A 102 -16.45 10.77 -4.92
C VAL A 102 -15.86 9.67 -4.05
N ALA A 103 -14.54 9.70 -3.83
CA ALA A 103 -13.89 8.76 -2.93
C ALA A 103 -14.30 9.04 -1.47
N GLY A 104 -14.61 7.97 -0.75
CA GLY A 104 -14.82 8.00 0.69
C GLY A 104 -13.51 8.15 1.48
N THR A 105 -13.64 8.04 2.79
CA THR A 105 -12.51 8.16 3.72
C THR A 105 -12.02 6.80 4.19
N LEU A 106 -10.70 6.68 4.34
CA LEU A 106 -10.06 5.58 5.04
C LEU A 106 -10.07 5.86 6.56
N ALA A 107 -10.38 4.86 7.38
CA ALA A 107 -10.34 5.01 8.84
C ALA A 107 -8.90 5.18 9.36
N ILE A 108 -7.92 4.55 8.71
CA ILE A 108 -6.50 4.73 9.02
C ILE A 108 -5.82 5.43 7.83
N ALA A 109 -5.51 6.72 8.01
CA ALA A 109 -4.88 7.56 7.00
C ALA A 109 -3.34 7.47 7.00
N ASN A 110 -2.73 6.96 8.08
CA ASN A 110 -1.28 6.80 8.18
C ASN A 110 -0.95 5.44 8.80
N ALA A 111 -0.15 4.66 8.09
CA ALA A 111 0.49 3.46 8.61
C ALA A 111 1.90 3.76 9.10
N GLY A 112 2.50 2.80 9.81
CA GLY A 112 3.91 2.81 10.15
C GLY A 112 4.43 1.38 10.11
N VAL A 113 5.64 1.21 9.59
CA VAL A 113 6.38 -0.04 9.70
C VAL A 113 7.53 0.19 10.67
N ALA A 114 7.48 -0.47 11.83
CA ALA A 114 8.49 -0.46 12.86
C ALA A 114 9.46 -1.64 12.69
N ALA A 115 10.57 -1.63 13.44
CA ALA A 115 11.54 -2.73 13.42
C ALA A 115 10.92 -4.10 13.72
N ALA A 116 9.92 -4.15 14.62
CA ALA A 116 9.25 -5.38 15.01
C ALA A 116 8.35 -5.97 13.90
N ASP A 117 7.95 -5.14 12.93
CA ASP A 117 7.09 -5.55 11.81
C ASP A 117 7.89 -6.24 10.70
N ALA A 118 9.23 -6.25 10.80
CA ALA A 118 10.11 -6.89 9.83
C ALA A 118 9.79 -6.52 8.36
N GLY A 119 9.51 -5.24 8.11
CA GLY A 119 9.24 -4.70 6.77
C GLY A 119 7.81 -4.86 6.25
N SER A 120 6.88 -5.44 7.03
CA SER A 120 5.49 -5.65 6.62
C SER A 120 4.50 -5.47 7.77
N VAL A 121 3.48 -4.64 7.57
CA VAL A 121 2.43 -4.40 8.57
C VAL A 121 1.06 -4.68 7.96
N THR A 122 0.16 -5.29 8.74
CA THR A 122 -1.24 -5.50 8.35
C THR A 122 -2.15 -4.69 9.28
N LEU A 123 -2.97 -3.84 8.66
CA LEU A 123 -3.91 -2.94 9.31
C LEU A 123 -5.31 -3.52 9.25
N ASN A 124 -6.13 -3.24 10.25
CA ASN A 124 -7.57 -3.42 10.18
C ASN A 124 -8.21 -2.13 9.64
N GLN A 125 -8.40 -2.05 8.33
CA GLN A 125 -8.82 -0.85 7.61
C GLN A 125 -10.34 -0.81 7.40
N GLN A 126 -10.88 0.40 7.23
CA GLN A 126 -12.26 0.60 6.80
C GLN A 126 -12.30 1.66 5.70
N TYR A 127 -13.28 1.55 4.80
CA TYR A 127 -13.56 2.55 3.77
C TYR A 127 -15.03 2.91 3.79
N SER A 128 -15.35 4.21 3.81
CA SER A 128 -16.69 4.70 4.14
C SER A 128 -17.71 4.67 3.00
N GLU A 129 -17.29 4.41 1.76
CA GLU A 129 -18.14 4.55 0.58
C GLU A 129 -18.28 3.25 -0.23
N VAL A 130 -19.26 3.23 -1.12
CA VAL A 130 -19.50 2.11 -2.03
C VAL A 130 -18.63 2.23 -3.28
N GLY A 131 -18.43 1.10 -3.97
CA GLY A 131 -17.76 1.07 -5.28
C GLY A 131 -16.46 0.25 -5.30
N VAL A 132 -15.74 0.34 -6.41
CA VAL A 132 -14.42 -0.27 -6.62
C VAL A 132 -13.38 0.80 -6.38
N ILE A 133 -12.35 0.52 -5.58
CA ILE A 133 -11.37 1.53 -5.17
C ILE A 133 -9.93 1.06 -5.40
N ARG A 134 -9.02 2.01 -5.39
CA ARG A 134 -7.59 1.79 -5.18
C ARG A 134 -7.17 2.45 -3.88
N ILE A 135 -6.26 1.83 -3.13
CA ILE A 135 -5.57 2.48 -2.03
C ILE A 135 -4.14 2.74 -2.45
N ASP A 136 -3.72 3.99 -2.36
CA ASP A 136 -2.37 4.46 -2.63
C ASP A 136 -1.62 4.65 -1.29
N ALA A 137 -0.38 4.20 -1.22
CA ALA A 137 0.52 4.38 -0.08
C ALA A 137 1.74 5.20 -0.48
N ASN A 138 2.07 6.18 0.35
CA ASN A 138 3.20 7.07 0.16
C ASN A 138 4.04 7.12 1.44
N ALA A 139 5.23 6.51 1.41
CA ALA A 139 6.21 6.55 2.50
C ALA A 139 7.06 7.85 2.50
N GLY A 140 6.90 8.72 1.51
CA GLY A 140 7.73 9.88 1.28
C GLY A 140 9.18 9.50 0.97
N ASN A 141 10.08 10.47 1.10
CA ASN A 141 11.49 10.28 0.81
C ASN A 141 12.14 9.28 1.79
N TYR A 142 12.47 8.09 1.29
CA TYR A 142 13.10 7.05 2.10
C TYR A 142 14.62 7.25 2.14
N LEU A 143 15.13 7.68 3.30
CA LEU A 143 16.56 7.84 3.59
C LEU A 143 17.32 8.69 2.54
N GLY A 144 16.66 9.68 1.94
CA GLY A 144 17.27 10.56 0.94
C GLY A 144 17.32 9.98 -0.48
N THR A 145 16.70 8.82 -0.72
CA THR A 145 16.75 8.12 -2.02
C THR A 145 15.53 8.37 -2.91
N GLY A 146 14.66 9.30 -2.50
CA GLY A 146 13.42 9.66 -3.20
C GLY A 146 12.19 8.97 -2.61
N ASP A 147 11.03 9.31 -3.16
CA ASP A 147 9.75 8.85 -2.65
C ASP A 147 9.55 7.34 -2.88
N LEU A 148 9.09 6.64 -1.84
CA LEU A 148 8.72 5.23 -1.91
C LEU A 148 7.20 5.10 -1.93
N LEU A 149 6.68 4.58 -3.04
CA LEU A 149 5.24 4.56 -3.35
C LEU A 149 4.76 3.13 -3.57
N GLY A 150 3.44 2.94 -3.46
CA GLY A 150 2.77 1.71 -3.84
C GLY A 150 1.27 1.91 -3.95
N SER A 151 0.61 1.00 -4.66
CA SER A 151 -0.85 1.04 -4.83
C SER A 151 -1.40 -0.37 -4.83
N THR A 152 -2.62 -0.53 -4.37
CA THR A 152 -3.34 -1.79 -4.55
C THR A 152 -3.70 -1.99 -6.02
N LEU A 153 -3.90 -3.25 -6.42
CA LEU A 153 -4.84 -3.55 -7.49
C LEU A 153 -6.25 -3.03 -7.10
N PRO A 154 -7.19 -2.89 -8.04
CA PRO A 154 -8.55 -2.52 -7.71
C PRO A 154 -9.12 -3.45 -6.62
N LEU A 155 -9.41 -2.89 -5.46
CA LEU A 155 -10.09 -3.60 -4.38
C LEU A 155 -11.56 -3.73 -4.79
N GLY A 156 -12.07 -4.96 -4.72
CA GLY A 156 -13.40 -5.30 -5.21
C GLY A 156 -14.53 -4.46 -4.64
N ARG A 157 -15.74 -4.67 -5.17
CA ARG A 157 -16.88 -3.78 -4.93
C ARG A 157 -17.24 -3.74 -3.44
N PHE A 158 -17.25 -2.54 -2.87
CA PHE A 158 -17.84 -2.20 -1.58
C PHE A 158 -19.35 -1.99 -1.76
N SER A 159 -20.18 -2.75 -1.05
CA SER A 159 -21.65 -2.60 -1.08
C SER A 159 -22.15 -1.66 0.03
N PRO A 160 -23.36 -1.11 -0.07
CA PRO A 160 -23.98 -0.42 1.06
C PRO A 160 -24.01 -1.30 2.31
N ASP A 161 -23.89 -0.68 3.48
CA ASP A 161 -24.24 -1.38 4.70
C ASP A 161 -25.76 -1.60 4.76
N ALA A 162 -26.17 -2.79 5.21
CA ALA A 162 -27.58 -3.19 5.23
C ALA A 162 -28.42 -2.39 6.24
N GLY A 163 -27.80 -1.47 7.01
CA GLY A 163 -28.47 -0.58 7.97
C GLY A 163 -29.21 0.61 7.37
N LEU A 164 -29.11 0.85 6.05
CA LEU A 164 -29.94 1.84 5.35
C LEU A 164 -31.11 1.15 4.61
N SER A 165 -31.96 0.43 5.35
CA SER A 165 -33.33 0.25 4.90
C SER A 165 -34.06 1.58 5.10
N GLY A 166 -34.14 2.39 4.05
CA GLY A 166 -35.19 3.40 3.96
C GLY A 166 -36.54 2.73 4.21
N PRO A 167 -37.53 3.40 4.84
CA PRO A 167 -38.76 2.75 5.24
C PRO A 167 -39.40 2.11 4.02
N ALA A 168 -39.60 0.79 4.10
CA ALA A 168 -40.35 0.04 3.11
C ALA A 168 -41.69 0.76 2.90
N GLY A 169 -41.92 1.24 1.68
CA GLY A 169 -43.19 1.85 1.32
C GLY A 169 -44.30 0.88 1.67
N GLN A 170 -45.12 1.22 2.67
CA GLN A 170 -46.35 0.51 2.93
C GLN A 170 -47.22 0.59 1.67
N PRO A 171 -47.79 -0.52 1.19
CA PRO A 171 -48.76 -0.47 0.11
C PRO A 171 -49.99 0.29 0.61
N VAL A 172 -50.32 1.39 -0.07
CA VAL A 172 -51.55 2.14 0.17
C VAL A 172 -52.70 1.25 -0.33
N HIS A 173 -53.35 0.53 0.59
CA HIS A 173 -54.64 -0.09 0.31
C HIS A 173 -55.69 1.02 0.17
N LEU A 174 -56.02 1.36 -1.08
CA LEU A 174 -57.22 2.12 -1.40
C LEU A 174 -58.43 1.19 -1.22
N HIS A 175 -59.14 1.34 -0.11
CA HIS A 175 -60.54 0.95 0.01
C HIS A 175 -61.38 2.23 -0.03
N GLY A 176 -62.34 2.27 -0.96
CA GLY A 176 -63.33 3.35 -1.10
C GLY A 176 -63.47 3.81 -2.53
#